data_AF-A0A497E2C6-F1
#
_entry.id   AF-A0A497E2C6-F1
#
_cell.length_a   1.000
_cell.length_b   1.000
_cell.length_c   1.000
_cell.angle_alpha   90.00
_cell.angle_beta   90.00
_cell.angle_gamma   90.00
#
_symmetry.space_group_name_H-M   'P 1'
#
loop_
_entity.id
_entity.type
_entity.pdbx_description
1 polymer ?
#
loop_
_entity_poly.entity_id
_entity_poly.type
_entity_poly.pdbx_seq_one_letter_code
_entity_poly.pdbx_strand_id
1 'polypeptide(L)' 'MVRWDRYKYIFNPSDYDELYDLVNDPYEMNNLINQPEYKKIAEEGRLRLLKWIKDSKDPLEFAAKFLLGNSR' A
#
# COMPACT_ATOMS: atom_id res chain seq x y z
N MET A 1 -2.95 6.00 0.99
CA MET A 1 -1.85 5.37 1.76
C MET A 1 -2.40 4.78 3.05
N VAL A 2 -1.73 3.79 3.62
CA VAL A 2 -2.03 3.26 4.96
C VAL A 2 -0.72 3.01 5.72
N ARG A 3 -0.73 3.29 7.02
CA ARG A 3 0.39 3.02 7.93
C ARG A 3 -0.11 2.11 9.04
N TRP A 4 0.67 1.08 9.36
CA TRP A 4 0.39 0.17 10.46
C TRP A 4 1.70 -0.35 11.03
N ASP A 5 1.75 -0.48 12.36
CA ASP A 5 2.97 -0.89 13.06
C ASP A 5 4.20 -0.09 12.57
N ARG A 6 5.22 -0.76 12.05
CA ARG A 6 6.43 -0.15 11.47
C ARG A 6 6.35 0.11 9.96
N TYR A 7 5.28 -0.27 9.28
CA TYR A 7 5.20 -0.22 7.83
C TYR A 7 4.28 0.90 7.31
N LYS A 8 4.62 1.41 6.13
CA LYS A 8 3.79 2.34 5.35
C LYS A 8 3.66 1.82 3.93
N TYR A 9 2.42 1.71 3.46
CA TYR A 9 2.09 1.35 2.08
C TYR A 9 1.40 2.52 1.38
N ILE A 10 1.87 2.84 0.19
CA ILE A 10 1.33 3.88 -0.67
C ILE A 10 0.93 3.23 -1.98
N PHE A 11 -0.34 3.38 -2.33
CA PHE A 11 -0.83 3.03 -3.64
C PHE A 11 -0.52 4.18 -4.60
N ASN A 12 0.11 3.86 -5.73
CA ASN A 12 0.37 4.82 -6.79
C ASN A 12 -0.36 4.38 -8.08
N PRO A 13 -1.36 5.12 -8.56
CA PRO A 13 -2.08 4.76 -9.78
C PRO A 13 -1.29 5.02 -11.07
N SER A 14 -0.18 5.77 -10.99
CA SER A 14 0.59 6.21 -12.15
C SER A 14 1.97 5.56 -12.26
N ASP A 15 2.44 4.89 -11.22
CA ASP A 15 3.75 4.24 -11.14
C ASP A 15 3.67 3.03 -10.19
N TYR A 16 4.81 2.47 -9.80
CA TYR A 16 4.87 1.43 -8.77
C TYR A 16 4.32 1.91 -7.44
N ASP A 17 3.62 1.01 -6.77
CA ASP A 17 3.29 1.16 -5.35
C ASP A 17 4.57 1.30 -4.51
N GLU A 18 4.41 1.79 -3.29
CA GLU A 18 5.54 2.00 -2.38
C GLU A 18 5.30 1.28 -1.06
N LEU A 19 6.36 0.66 -0.55
CA LEU A 19 6.38 0.04 0.77
C LEU A 19 7.64 0.46 1.51
N TYR A 20 7.47 1.01 2.72
CA TYR A 20 8.57 1.44 3.58
C TYR A 20 8.51 0.76 4.94
N ASP A 21 9.68 0.37 5.44
CA ASP A 21 9.90 -0.02 6.83
C ASP A 21 10.42 1.19 7.61
N LEU A 22 9.54 1.89 8.32
CA LEU A 22 9.83 3.16 8.98
C LEU A 22 10.80 3.05 10.17
N VAL A 23 11.08 1.83 10.65
CA VAL A 23 12.06 1.62 11.72
C VAL A 23 13.47 1.48 11.14
N ASN A 24 13.61 0.76 10.01
CA ASN A 24 14.91 0.58 9.34
C ASN A 24 15.21 1.72 8.33
N ASP A 25 14.18 2.39 7.84
CA ASP A 25 14.23 3.45 6.83
C ASP A 25 13.29 4.62 7.24
N PRO A 26 13.62 5.36 8.31
CA PRO A 26 12.77 6.43 8.84
C PRO A 26 12.59 7.62 7.88
N TYR A 27 13.43 7.69 6.84
CA TYR A 27 13.38 8.75 5.82
C TYR A 27 12.76 8.27 4.50
N GLU A 28 12.22 7.05 4.45
CA GLU A 28 11.47 6.51 3.29
C GLU A 28 12.28 6.56 1.97
N MET A 29 13.59 6.30 2.07
CA MET A 29 14.52 6.39 0.93
C MET A 29 14.55 5.10 0.10
N ASN A 30 14.12 3.97 0.68
CA ASN A 30 14.25 2.64 0.09
C ASN A 30 12.86 2.04 -0.14
N ASN A 31 12.35 2.13 -1.37
CA ASN A 31 11.09 1.47 -1.72
C ASN A 31 11.27 -0.06 -1.76
N LEU A 32 10.59 -0.77 -0.85
CA LEU A 32 10.64 -2.22 -0.69
C LEU A 32 9.58 -2.97 -1.51
N ILE A 33 8.78 -2.29 -2.33
CA ILE A 33 7.60 -2.87 -2.99
C ILE A 33 7.92 -4.14 -3.81
N ASN A 34 9.07 -4.18 -4.47
CA ASN A 34 9.49 -5.26 -5.36
C ASN A 34 10.39 -6.29 -4.68
N GLN A 35 10.66 -6.14 -3.38
CA GLN A 35 11.52 -7.06 -2.65
C GLN A 35 10.75 -8.34 -2.28
N PRO A 36 11.19 -9.53 -2.72
CA PRO A 36 10.44 -10.78 -2.54
C PRO A 36 10.06 -11.08 -1.08
N GLU A 37 10.95 -10.76 -0.14
CA GLU A 37 10.75 -10.96 1.29
C GLU A 37 9.64 -10.07 1.88
N TYR A 38 9.33 -8.94 1.23
CA TYR A 38 8.28 -8.01 1.66
C TYR A 38 6.95 -8.19 0.93
N LYS A 39 6.85 -9.14 -0.01
CA LYS A 39 5.63 -9.37 -0.81
C LYS A 39 4.36 -9.55 0.05
N LYS A 40 4.45 -10.28 1.15
CA LYS A 40 3.31 -10.49 2.06
C LYS A 40 2.91 -9.21 2.80
N ILE A 41 3.89 -8.37 3.16
CA ILE A 41 3.67 -7.08 3.83
C ILE A 41 3.04 -6.08 2.87
N ALA A 42 3.49 -6.06 1.60
CA ALA A 42 2.87 -5.25 0.56
C ALA A 42 1.38 -5.63 0.35
N GLU A 43 1.09 -6.93 0.24
CA GLU A 43 -0.29 -7.42 0.11
C GLU A 43 -1.15 -7.06 1.34
N GLU A 44 -0.58 -7.17 2.54
CA GLU A 44 -1.25 -6.73 3.76
C GLU A 44 -1.60 -5.23 3.70
N GLY A 45 -0.65 -4.38 3.29
CA GLY A 45 -0.87 -2.95 3.09
C GLY A 45 -1.98 -2.65 2.09
N ARG A 46 -1.99 -3.36 0.96
CA ARG A 46 -3.04 -3.25 -0.07
C ARG A 46 -4.41 -3.58 0.50
N LEU A 47 -4.54 -4.70 1.22
CA LEU A 47 -5.79 -5.12 1.84
C LEU A 47 -6.26 -4.15 2.93
N ARG A 48 -5.33 -3.61 3.74
CA ARG A 48 -5.63 -2.60 4.75
C ARG A 48 -6.13 -1.31 4.12
N LEU A 49 -5.53 -0.87 3.01
CA LEU A 49 -5.98 0.31 2.28
C LEU A 49 -7.38 0.09 1.69
N LEU A 50 -7.62 -1.04 1.03
CA LEU A 50 -8.94 -1.39 0.51
C LEU A 50 -10.01 -1.43 1.60
N LYS A 51 -9.68 -1.99 2.77
CA LYS A 51 -10.58 -1.99 3.93
C LYS A 51 -10.88 -0.57 4.40
N TRP A 52 -9.88 0.29 4.52
CA TRP A 52 -10.07 1.68 4.94
C TRP A 52 -10.95 2.46 3.96
N ILE A 53 -10.74 2.29 2.65
CA ILE A 53 -11.56 2.93 1.60
C ILE A 53 -13.02 2.51 1.72
N LYS A 54 -13.28 1.20 1.90
CA LYS A 54 -14.62 0.67 2.12
C LYS A 54 -15.27 1.22 3.39
N ASP A 55 -14.53 1.21 4.51
CA ASP A 55 -15.07 1.61 5.81
C ASP A 55 -15.35 3.12 5.90
N SER A 56 -14.56 3.92 5.18
CA SER A 56 -14.75 5.38 5.08
C SER A 56 -15.89 5.77 4.13
N LYS A 57 -16.51 4.81 3.43
CA LYS A 57 -17.53 5.05 2.39
C LYS A 57 -17.02 6.04 1.34
N ASP A 58 -15.75 5.90 0.97
CA ASP A 58 -15.11 6.77 -0.01
C ASP A 58 -15.86 6.66 -1.36
N PRO A 59 -16.26 7.79 -1.98
CA PRO A 59 -16.96 7.76 -3.27
C PRO A 59 -16.14 7.11 -4.39
N LEU A 60 -14.82 6.99 -4.22
CA LEU A 60 -13.91 6.34 -5.14
C LEU A 60 -13.72 4.84 -4.84
N GLU A 61 -14.47 4.23 -3.92
CA GLU A 61 -14.34 2.80 -3.57
C GLU A 61 -14.32 1.88 -4.80
N PHE A 62 -15.21 2.13 -5.76
CA PHE A 62 -15.27 1.35 -6.99
C PHE A 62 -14.00 1.49 -7.83
N ALA A 63 -13.53 2.71 -8.05
CA ALA A 63 -12.30 2.98 -8.80
C ALA A 63 -11.08 2.40 -8.09
N ALA A 64 -11.00 2.55 -6.76
CA ALA A 64 -9.94 1.99 -5.95
C ALA A 64 -9.87 0.46 -6.05
N LYS A 65 -11.01 -0.24 -5.95
CA LYS A 65 -11.06 -1.70 -6.14
C LYS A 65 -10.60 -2.13 -7.52
N PHE A 66 -10.96 -1.38 -8.55
CA PHE A 66 -10.55 -1.69 -9.92
C PHE A 66 -9.05 -1.48 -10.14
N LEU A 67 -8.50 -0.36 -9.64
CA LEU A 67 -7.10 -0.03 -9.80
C LEU A 67 -6.19 -0.92 -8.93
N LEU A 68 -6.49 -1.02 -7.63
CA LEU A 68 -5.74 -1.88 -6.68
C LEU A 68 -5.91 -3.37 -6.95
N GLY A 69 -6.99 -3.78 -7.63
CA GLY A 69 -7.24 -5.17 -8.02
C GLY A 69 -6.42 -5.62 -9.22
N ASN A 70 -5.95 -4.68 -10.04
CA ASN A 70 -5.19 -4.93 -11.27
C ASN A 70 -3.71 -4.49 -11.21
N SER A 71 -3.29 -3.79 -10.15
CA SER A 71 -1.88 -3.50 -9.91
C SER A 71 -1.10 -4.81 -9.70
N ARG A 72 -0.05 -4.99 -10.50
CA ARG A 72 0.80 -6.18 -10.54
C ARG A 72 1.87 -6.16 -9.47
#